data_AF-A0AA38W8J2-F1
#
_entry.id   AF-A0AA38W8J2-F1
#
_cell.length_a   1.000
_cell.length_b   1.000
_cell.length_c   1.000
_cell.angle_alpha   90.00
_cell.angle_beta   90.00
_cell.angle_gamma   90.00
#
_symmetry.space_group_name_H-M   'P 1'
#
loop_
_entity.id
_entity.type
_entity.pdbx_description
1 polymer ?
#
loop_
_entity_poly.entity_id
_entity_poly.type
_entity_poly.pdbx_seq_one_letter_code
_entity_poly.pdbx_strand_id
1 'polypeptide(L)'
;MNGVVFTFSVDTDRLALLAIRTKITYDPQGVFRSWNDSIPLCMWQCDRRHQRVTSLDLSEKGLVGSLSPYIGNLSFLRYTNFSNNQLHGSIPSEIGRLSRLQQLSLFQNSFTGEIPANISSCSKLWHLNLASNMLSGKIPNTLVLC
;
A
#
# COMPACT_ATOMS: atom_id res chain seq x y z
N MET A 1 24.93 7.71 18.88
CA MET A 1 24.65 8.40 17.61
C MET A 1 24.97 7.43 16.47
N ASN A 2 23.99 6.65 16.02
CA ASN A 2 24.11 5.86 14.79
C ASN A 2 22.90 6.21 13.93
N GLY A 3 23.09 7.23 13.11
CA GLY A 3 22.11 7.62 12.09
C GLY A 3 22.04 6.50 11.08
N VAL A 4 20.91 5.79 11.07
CA VAL A 4 20.57 4.90 9.96
C VAL A 4 20.43 5.79 8.74
N VAL A 5 21.40 5.71 7.84
CA VAL A 5 21.35 6.35 6.54
C VAL A 5 20.22 5.66 5.77
N PHE A 6 19.05 6.30 5.72
CA PHE A 6 17.97 5.86 4.84
C PHE A 6 18.39 6.16 3.41
N THR A 7 18.98 5.18 2.74
CA THR A 7 19.22 5.26 1.30
C THR A 7 17.86 5.16 0.60
N PHE A 8 17.44 6.23 -0.10
CA PHE A 8 16.24 6.27 -0.92
C PHE A 8 16.40 5.46 -2.23
N SER A 9 16.94 4.24 -2.14
CA SER A 9 17.27 3.38 -3.30
C SER A 9 16.13 2.42 -3.66
N VAL A 10 16.23 1.84 -4.86
CA VAL A 10 15.40 0.72 -5.37
C VAL A 10 15.31 -0.44 -4.36
N ASP A 11 16.33 -0.64 -3.54
CA ASP A 11 16.34 -1.68 -2.49
C ASP A 11 15.27 -1.46 -1.44
N THR A 12 14.92 -0.20 -1.14
CA THR A 12 13.84 0.10 -0.18
C THR A 12 12.48 -0.37 -0.70
N ASP A 13 12.20 -0.15 -1.99
CA ASP A 13 10.95 -0.61 -2.59
C ASP A 13 10.91 -2.14 -2.66
N ARG A 14 12.03 -2.78 -3.01
CA ARG A 14 12.13 -4.25 -3.00
C ARG A 14 11.86 -4.83 -1.61
N LEU A 15 12.51 -4.32 -0.58
CA LEU A 15 12.30 -4.77 0.80
C LEU A 15 10.87 -4.52 1.28
N ALA A 16 10.28 -3.38 0.92
CA ALA A 16 8.88 -3.09 1.22
C ALA A 16 7.93 -4.09 0.56
N LEU A 17 8.13 -4.42 -0.71
CA LEU A 17 7.32 -5.42 -1.42
C LEU A 17 7.46 -6.83 -0.83
N LEU A 18 8.68 -7.24 -0.45
CA LEU A 18 8.89 -8.49 0.27
C LEU A 18 8.17 -8.49 1.63
N ALA A 19 8.22 -7.38 2.37
CA ALA A 19 7.51 -7.24 3.64
C ALA A 19 5.98 -7.10 3.50
N ILE A 20 5.49 -6.69 2.33
CA ILE A 20 4.05 -6.74 2.00
C ILE A 20 3.64 -8.19 1.79
N ARG A 21 4.41 -8.95 1.01
CA ARG A 21 4.16 -10.37 0.76
C ARG A 21 4.03 -11.17 2.06
N THR A 22 4.87 -10.93 3.07
CA THR A 22 4.84 -11.71 4.33
C THR A 22 3.56 -11.53 5.14
N LYS A 23 2.75 -10.50 4.85
CA LYS A 23 1.44 -10.30 5.49
C LYS A 23 0.29 -10.96 4.74
N ILE A 24 0.55 -11.48 3.54
CA ILE A 24 -0.43 -12.25 2.77
C ILE A 24 -0.29 -13.72 3.15
N THR A 25 -1.37 -14.27 3.71
CA THR A 25 -1.43 -15.67 4.18
C THR A 25 -1.93 -16.62 3.11
N TYR A 26 -2.67 -16.13 2.11
CA TYR A 26 -3.14 -16.92 0.98
C TYR A 26 -3.09 -16.10 -0.32
N ASP A 27 -2.48 -16.67 -1.36
CA ASP A 27 -2.31 -16.08 -2.69
C ASP A 27 -2.64 -17.15 -3.76
N PRO A 28 -3.92 -17.30 -4.13
CA PRO A 28 -4.36 -18.39 -5.01
C PRO A 28 -3.85 -18.23 -6.45
N GLN A 29 -3.61 -17.00 -6.89
CA GLN A 29 -3.11 -16.71 -8.25
C GLN A 29 -1.57 -16.71 -8.31
N GLY A 30 -0.88 -16.86 -7.18
CA GLY A 30 0.58 -16.87 -7.12
C GLY A 30 1.21 -15.54 -7.56
N VAL A 31 0.52 -14.42 -7.33
CA VAL A 31 0.98 -13.07 -7.69
C VAL A 31 2.39 -12.81 -7.16
N PHE A 32 2.63 -13.19 -5.91
CA PHE A 32 3.92 -12.95 -5.25
C PHE A 32 5.01 -13.95 -5.66
N ARG A 33 4.71 -14.99 -6.45
CA ARG A 33 5.73 -15.87 -7.04
C ARG A 33 6.57 -15.13 -8.06
N SER A 34 5.95 -14.17 -8.75
CA SER A 34 6.65 -13.28 -9.67
C SER A 34 7.60 -12.35 -8.93
N TRP A 35 7.35 -12.05 -7.65
CA TRP A 35 8.20 -11.16 -6.83
C TRP A 35 9.45 -11.89 -6.31
N ASN A 36 10.40 -12.13 -7.22
CA ASN A 36 11.68 -12.78 -6.92
C ASN A 36 12.88 -11.92 -7.38
N ASP A 37 14.07 -12.22 -6.83
CA ASP A 37 15.31 -11.47 -7.11
C ASP A 37 15.78 -11.59 -8.58
N SER A 38 15.18 -12.48 -9.38
CA SER A 38 15.51 -12.71 -10.78
C SER A 38 14.71 -11.83 -11.75
N ILE A 39 13.71 -11.10 -11.28
CA ILE A 39 12.86 -10.24 -12.11
C ILE A 39 13.04 -8.76 -11.73
N PRO A 40 13.36 -7.87 -12.70
CA PRO A 40 13.47 -6.44 -12.44
C PRO A 40 12.16 -5.86 -11.92
N LEU A 41 12.23 -5.14 -10.79
CA LEU A 41 11.12 -4.44 -10.11
C LEU A 41 10.22 -3.64 -11.06
N CYS A 42 10.81 -3.13 -12.14
CA CYS A 42 10.16 -2.32 -13.16
C CYS A 42 9.22 -3.07 -14.11
N MET A 43 9.21 -4.40 -14.08
CA MET A 43 8.19 -5.18 -14.78
C MET A 43 6.83 -5.15 -14.06
N TRP A 44 6.75 -4.60 -12.84
CA TRP A 44 5.54 -4.59 -11.99
C TRP A 44 4.98 -3.18 -11.74
N GLN A 45 5.12 -2.26 -12.71
CA GLN A 45 4.59 -0.88 -12.69
C GLN A 45 5.45 0.16 -11.93
N CYS A 46 6.71 0.32 -12.35
CA CYS A 46 7.60 1.40 -11.89
C CYS A 46 7.61 2.62 -12.84
N ASP A 47 8.11 3.75 -12.34
CA ASP A 47 8.61 4.83 -13.20
C ASP A 47 9.98 4.46 -13.78
N ARG A 48 10.10 4.42 -15.13
CA ARG A 48 11.34 4.02 -15.82
C ARG A 48 12.52 4.97 -15.58
N ARG A 49 12.27 6.22 -15.16
CA ARG A 49 13.33 7.20 -14.91
C ARG A 49 14.01 7.00 -13.56
N HIS A 50 13.25 6.67 -12.52
CA HIS A 50 13.78 6.49 -11.16
C HIS A 50 13.86 5.03 -10.72
N GLN A 51 13.28 4.10 -11.48
CA GLN A 51 13.15 2.67 -11.15
C GLN A 51 12.44 2.44 -9.79
N ARG A 52 11.49 3.30 -9.46
CA ARG A 52 10.71 3.26 -8.21
C ARG A 52 9.28 2.83 -8.48
N VAL A 53 8.68 2.10 -7.54
CA VAL A 53 7.29 1.63 -7.63
C VAL A 53 6.37 2.84 -7.56
N THR A 54 5.58 3.03 -8.61
CA THR A 54 4.62 4.15 -8.72
C THR A 54 3.17 3.68 -8.71
N SER A 55 2.93 2.43 -9.07
CA SER A 55 1.60 1.84 -9.07
C SER A 55 1.69 0.42 -8.51
N LEU A 56 0.67 0.02 -7.77
CA LEU A 56 0.50 -1.34 -7.29
C LEU A 56 -0.97 -1.73 -7.45
N ASP A 57 -1.25 -2.53 -8.48
CA ASP A 57 -2.57 -3.11 -8.70
C ASP A 57 -2.56 -4.60 -8.34
N LEU A 58 -3.23 -4.92 -7.24
CA LEU A 58 -3.45 -6.25 -6.72
C LEU A 58 -4.94 -6.54 -6.57
N SER A 59 -5.77 -5.87 -7.38
CA SER A 59 -7.22 -6.08 -7.37
C SER A 59 -7.61 -7.46 -7.90
N GLU A 60 -8.66 -8.05 -7.32
CA GLU A 60 -9.27 -9.31 -7.78
C GLU A 60 -8.30 -10.50 -7.81
N LYS A 61 -7.38 -10.56 -6.85
CA LYS A 61 -6.37 -11.63 -6.75
C LYS A 61 -6.72 -12.72 -5.75
N GLY A 62 -7.84 -12.56 -5.03
CA GLY A 62 -8.27 -13.50 -3.99
C GLY A 62 -7.31 -13.55 -2.80
N LEU A 63 -6.57 -12.47 -2.55
CA LEU A 63 -5.57 -12.41 -1.49
C LEU A 63 -6.24 -12.42 -0.11
N VAL A 64 -5.72 -13.24 0.80
CA VAL A 64 -6.09 -13.24 2.22
C VAL A 64 -4.88 -12.80 3.03
N GLY A 65 -5.12 -12.00 4.07
CA GLY A 65 -4.07 -11.51 4.96
C GLY A 65 -4.35 -10.07 5.39
N SER A 66 -3.30 -9.32 5.70
CA SER A 66 -3.42 -7.92 6.12
C SER A 66 -2.51 -6.98 5.33
N LEU A 67 -2.86 -5.69 5.33
CA LEU A 67 -2.02 -4.68 4.69
C LEU A 67 -0.80 -4.38 5.58
N SER A 68 0.40 -4.58 5.03
CA SER A 68 1.65 -4.37 5.75
C SER A 68 1.96 -2.88 5.97
N PRO A 69 2.42 -2.46 7.16
CA PRO A 69 2.83 -1.06 7.41
C PRO A 69 4.00 -0.61 6.53
N TYR A 70 4.78 -1.57 6.00
CA TYR A 70 5.85 -1.31 5.05
C TYR A 70 5.37 -0.74 3.71
N ILE A 71 4.07 -0.73 3.43
CA ILE A 71 3.50 0.02 2.29
C ILE A 71 3.93 1.49 2.32
N GLY A 72 4.08 2.09 3.51
CA GLY A 72 4.52 3.48 3.69
C GLY A 72 5.96 3.76 3.26
N ASN A 73 6.76 2.72 2.96
CA ASN A 73 8.13 2.88 2.46
C ASN A 73 8.20 3.02 0.93
N LEU A 74 7.10 2.76 0.19
CA LEU A 74 7.02 2.95 -1.26
C LEU A 74 6.85 4.44 -1.60
N SER A 75 7.87 5.25 -1.34
CA SER A 75 7.75 6.73 -1.33
C SER A 75 7.42 7.38 -2.68
N PHE A 76 7.44 6.62 -3.78
CA PHE A 76 7.06 7.07 -5.13
C PHE A 76 5.66 6.62 -5.55
N LEU A 77 4.97 5.86 -4.70
CA LEU A 77 3.66 5.30 -4.99
C LEU A 77 2.62 6.41 -5.20
N ARG A 78 1.89 6.31 -6.32
CA ARG A 78 0.84 7.24 -6.74
C ARG A 78 -0.51 6.56 -6.80
N TYR A 79 -0.53 5.29 -7.18
CA TYR A 79 -1.76 4.52 -7.39
C TYR A 79 -1.67 3.21 -6.63
N THR A 80 -2.68 2.93 -5.81
CA THR A 80 -2.84 1.62 -5.18
C THR A 80 -4.26 1.12 -5.32
N ASN A 81 -4.38 -0.12 -5.78
CA ASN A 81 -5.64 -0.81 -5.87
C ASN A 81 -5.52 -2.21 -5.25
N PHE A 82 -6.16 -2.40 -4.10
CA PHE A 82 -6.26 -3.68 -3.41
C PHE A 82 -7.70 -4.20 -3.38
N SER A 83 -8.56 -3.65 -4.24
CA SER A 83 -9.99 -3.94 -4.21
C SER A 83 -10.33 -5.39 -4.50
N ASN A 84 -11.49 -5.84 -4.04
CA ASN A 84 -12.03 -7.18 -4.33
C ASN A 84 -11.09 -8.31 -3.87
N ASN A 85 -10.64 -8.24 -2.61
CA ASN A 85 -9.84 -9.28 -1.96
C ASN A 85 -10.46 -9.63 -0.60
N GLN A 86 -9.77 -10.48 0.16
CA GLN A 86 -10.14 -10.89 1.52
C GLN A 86 -9.12 -10.33 2.53
N LEU A 87 -8.62 -9.11 2.29
CA LEU A 87 -7.71 -8.44 3.19
C LEU A 87 -8.46 -7.97 4.44
N HIS A 88 -7.85 -8.13 5.60
CA HIS A 88 -8.47 -7.90 6.90
C HIS A 88 -7.51 -7.21 7.89
N GLY A 89 -8.04 -6.92 9.09
CA GLY A 89 -7.33 -6.14 10.11
C GLY A 89 -7.46 -4.64 9.87
N SER A 90 -6.65 -3.84 10.57
CA SER A 90 -6.68 -2.38 10.45
C SER A 90 -5.89 -1.87 9.25
N ILE A 91 -6.26 -0.67 8.78
CA ILE A 91 -5.45 0.07 7.81
C ILE A 91 -4.23 0.65 8.55
N PRO A 92 -2.99 0.35 8.13
CA PRO A 92 -1.79 0.87 8.79
C PRO A 92 -1.69 2.39 8.68
N SER A 93 -1.31 3.05 9.78
CA SER A 93 -1.18 4.52 9.82
C SER A 93 -0.03 5.03 8.97
N GLU A 94 0.95 4.16 8.67
CA GLU A 94 2.08 4.42 7.79
C GLU A 94 1.66 4.75 6.35
N ILE A 95 0.41 4.49 5.96
CA ILE A 95 -0.14 4.95 4.67
C ILE A 95 0.01 6.47 4.52
N GLY A 96 -0.04 7.21 5.62
CA GLY A 96 0.18 8.66 5.65
C GLY A 96 1.59 9.11 5.24
N ARG A 97 2.57 8.20 5.15
CA ARG A 97 3.92 8.51 4.67
C ARG A 97 3.98 8.64 3.15
N LEU A 98 2.93 8.22 2.44
CA LEU A 98 2.85 8.24 0.98
C LEU A 98 2.41 9.61 0.44
N SER A 99 3.26 10.61 0.60
CA SER A 99 2.97 12.01 0.21
C SER A 99 2.70 12.22 -1.29
N ARG A 100 3.01 11.24 -2.14
CA ARG A 100 2.74 11.25 -3.59
C ARG A 100 1.49 10.46 -3.99
N LEU A 101 0.82 9.82 -3.04
CA LEU A 101 -0.35 8.99 -3.31
C LEU A 101 -1.49 9.86 -3.83
N GLN A 102 -2.09 9.43 -4.94
CA GLN A 102 -3.15 10.12 -5.66
C GLN A 102 -4.46 9.35 -5.59
N GLN A 103 -4.37 8.02 -5.65
CA GLN A 103 -5.52 7.14 -5.53
C GLN A 103 -5.22 5.98 -4.58
N LEU A 104 -6.14 5.72 -3.66
CA LEU A 104 -6.16 4.57 -2.77
C LEU A 104 -7.53 3.89 -2.86
N SER A 105 -7.55 2.64 -3.34
CA SER A 105 -8.74 1.80 -3.30
C SER A 105 -8.51 0.56 -2.45
N LEU A 106 -9.28 0.45 -1.36
CA LEU A 106 -9.41 -0.73 -0.49
C LEU A 106 -10.81 -1.34 -0.58
N PHE A 107 -11.58 -0.96 -1.61
CA PHE A 107 -12.96 -1.36 -1.82
C PHE A 107 -13.17 -2.87 -1.73
N GLN A 108 -14.27 -3.31 -1.11
CA GLN A 108 -14.68 -4.72 -1.07
C GLN A 108 -13.58 -5.63 -0.50
N ASN A 109 -13.33 -5.43 0.78
CA ASN A 109 -12.42 -6.22 1.61
C ASN A 109 -13.06 -6.43 2.99
N SER A 110 -12.27 -6.89 3.96
CA SER A 110 -12.68 -7.15 5.34
C SER A 110 -11.89 -6.29 6.35
N PHE A 111 -11.47 -5.08 5.97
CA PHE A 111 -10.77 -4.17 6.89
C PHE A 111 -11.68 -3.75 8.05
N THR A 112 -11.10 -3.68 9.25
CA THR A 112 -11.78 -3.34 10.52
C THR A 112 -11.08 -2.17 11.22
N GLY A 113 -11.71 -1.64 12.28
CA GLY A 113 -11.17 -0.52 13.05
C GLY A 113 -11.37 0.82 12.36
N GLU A 114 -10.67 1.84 12.83
CA GLU A 114 -10.85 3.22 12.38
C GLU A 114 -10.04 3.56 11.12
N ILE A 115 -10.48 4.58 10.38
CA ILE A 115 -9.69 5.19 9.32
C ILE A 115 -8.52 5.95 9.97
N PRO A 116 -7.25 5.64 9.66
CA PRO A 116 -6.13 6.31 10.30
C PRO A 116 -6.08 7.79 9.93
N ALA A 117 -6.10 8.68 10.92
CA ALA A 117 -6.09 10.14 10.71
C ALA A 117 -4.89 10.62 9.88
N ASN A 118 -3.76 9.91 9.95
CA ASN A 118 -2.54 10.17 9.18
C ASN A 118 -2.75 10.07 7.66
N ILE A 119 -3.84 9.49 7.16
CA ILE A 119 -4.15 9.49 5.74
C ILE A 119 -4.20 10.92 5.15
N SER A 120 -4.52 11.93 5.97
CA SER A 120 -4.51 13.33 5.56
C SER A 120 -3.13 13.87 5.15
N SER A 121 -2.05 13.19 5.55
CA SER A 121 -0.69 13.51 5.14
C SER A 121 -0.42 13.14 3.67
N CYS A 122 -1.30 12.37 3.03
CA CYS A 122 -1.27 12.12 1.59
C CYS A 122 -1.81 13.34 0.83
N SER A 123 -1.06 14.45 0.82
CA SER A 123 -1.49 15.76 0.28
C SER A 123 -1.77 15.81 -1.23
N LYS A 124 -1.63 14.69 -1.94
CA LYS A 124 -1.97 14.54 -3.36
C LYS A 124 -3.16 13.61 -3.59
N LEU A 125 -3.74 13.05 -2.54
CA LEU A 125 -4.83 12.07 -2.60
C LEU A 125 -6.11 12.78 -3.01
N TRP A 126 -6.67 12.37 -4.15
CA TRP A 126 -7.94 12.89 -4.66
C TRP A 126 -9.00 11.79 -4.82
N HIS A 127 -8.59 10.52 -4.81
CA HIS A 127 -9.50 9.38 -4.82
C HIS A 127 -9.21 8.46 -3.63
N LEU A 128 -10.21 8.32 -2.75
CA LEU A 128 -10.18 7.41 -1.61
C LEU A 128 -11.45 6.54 -1.65
N ASN A 129 -11.29 5.25 -1.87
CA ASN A 129 -12.40 4.29 -1.84
C ASN A 129 -12.19 3.24 -0.76
N LEU A 130 -12.99 3.34 0.30
CA LEU A 130 -12.98 2.43 1.46
C LEU A 130 -14.30 1.66 1.60
N ALA A 131 -15.22 1.79 0.64
CA ALA A 131 -16.54 1.19 0.74
C ALA A 131 -16.48 -0.35 0.76
N SER A 132 -17.56 -0.97 1.25
CA SER A 132 -17.65 -2.44 1.40
C SER A 132 -16.50 -3.01 2.25
N ASN A 133 -16.34 -2.47 3.45
CA ASN A 133 -15.46 -2.96 4.50
C ASN A 133 -16.21 -2.97 5.84
N MET A 134 -15.56 -3.41 6.92
CA MET A 134 -16.08 -3.41 8.29
C MET A 134 -15.43 -2.31 9.15
N LEU A 135 -15.10 -1.17 8.53
CA LEU A 135 -14.52 -0.01 9.22
C LEU A 135 -15.54 0.59 10.18
N SER A 136 -15.04 1.09 11.31
CA SER A 136 -15.84 1.68 12.39
C SER A 136 -15.22 3.01 12.85
N GLY A 137 -15.85 3.64 13.85
CA GLY A 137 -15.39 4.93 14.37
C GLY A 137 -15.85 6.12 13.51
N LYS A 138 -15.19 7.27 13.72
CA LYS A 138 -15.55 8.52 13.05
C LYS A 138 -14.69 8.72 11.80
N ILE A 139 -15.24 9.39 10.80
CA ILE A 139 -14.44 9.93 9.69
C ILE A 139 -13.49 10.97 10.28
N PRO A 140 -12.15 10.82 10.13
CA PRO A 140 -11.20 11.80 10.63
C PRO A 140 -11.49 13.17 10.04
N ASN A 141 -11.64 14.19 10.88
CA ASN A 141 -11.80 15.57 10.43
C ASN A 141 -10.59 16.06 9.61
N THR A 142 -9.42 15.44 9.77
CA THR A 142 -8.23 15.75 8.98
C THR A 142 -8.41 15.44 7.49
N LEU A 143 -9.36 14.58 7.11
CA LEU A 143 -9.69 14.32 5.69
C LEU A 143 -10.36 15.50 5.00
N VAL A 144 -10.96 16.43 5.74
CA VAL A 144 -11.52 17.67 5.14
C VAL A 144 -10.44 18.72 4.84
N LEU A 145 -9.17 18.42 5.15
CA LEU A 145 -8.01 19.29 4.92
C LEU A 145 -7.16 18.86 3.72
N CYS A 146 -7.57 17.80 3.00
CA CYS A 146 -6.87 17.29 1.80
C CYS A 146 -7.20 18.11 0.55
#